data_AF-A0A2V1DV43-F1
#
_entry.id   AF-A0A2V1DV43-F1
#
_cell.length_a   1.000
_cell.length_b   1.000
_cell.length_c   1.000
_cell.angle_alpha   90.00
_cell.angle_beta   90.00
_cell.angle_gamma   90.00
#
_symmetry.space_group_name_H-M   'P 1'
#
loop_
_entity.id
_entity.type
_entity.pdbx_description
1 polymer ?
#
loop_
_entity_poly.entity_id
_entity_poly.type
_entity_poly.pdbx_seq_one_letter_code
_entity_poly.pdbx_strand_id
1 'polypeptide(L)'
;MAPTKHHCPGKKVSIGEITAGNCRIQHVPGPLGQKLQLCVIHERLCPNGCQAVCLKNQPGCKSCELKEKRIAAEEQKKREQERKAKEKNEYLEWYGSGSTRKPGY
;
A
#
# COMPACT_ATOMS: atom_id res chain seq x y z
N MET A 1 14.95 7.89 35.00
CA MET A 1 15.33 6.91 33.96
C MET A 1 14.91 7.45 32.60
N ALA A 2 15.85 7.67 31.68
CA ALA A 2 15.51 8.11 30.32
C ALA A 2 14.71 6.98 29.61
N PRO A 3 13.61 7.30 28.91
CA PRO A 3 12.87 6.28 28.18
C PRO A 3 13.81 5.70 27.11
N THR A 4 14.03 4.39 27.15
CA THR A 4 14.67 3.68 26.03
C THR A 4 13.84 3.99 24.79
N LYS A 5 14.35 4.86 23.91
CA LYS A 5 13.74 5.11 22.60
C LYS A 5 13.68 3.75 21.90
N HIS A 6 12.51 3.13 21.85
CA HIS A 6 12.34 1.95 21.02
C HIS A 6 12.05 2.42 19.61
N HIS A 7 12.76 1.79 18.70
CA HIS A 7 12.72 2.04 17.27
C HIS A 7 11.48 1.44 16.61
N CYS A 8 10.79 0.49 17.26
CA CYS A 8 9.59 -0.14 16.73
C CYS A 8 8.35 0.07 17.63
N PRO A 9 7.13 0.16 17.03
CA PRO A 9 5.87 0.26 17.77
C PRO A 9 5.60 -0.98 18.65
N GLY A 10 6.20 -2.12 18.30
CA GLY A 10 6.07 -3.40 18.99
C GLY A 10 6.55 -3.40 20.45
N LYS A 11 7.21 -2.32 20.91
CA LYS A 11 7.46 -2.11 22.35
C LYS A 11 6.18 -2.14 23.16
N LYS A 12 5.19 -1.39 22.68
CA LYS A 12 4.03 -0.94 23.46
C LYS A 12 2.76 -1.67 23.06
N VAL A 13 2.70 -2.17 21.83
CA VAL A 13 1.52 -2.81 21.27
C VAL A 13 1.89 -4.13 20.60
N SER A 14 0.98 -5.09 20.63
CA SER A 14 1.11 -6.32 19.86
C SER A 14 0.96 -6.02 18.37
N ILE A 15 1.72 -6.72 17.54
CA ILE A 15 1.74 -6.55 16.08
C ILE A 15 1.25 -7.85 15.45
N GLY A 16 -0.04 -7.87 15.09
CA GLY A 16 -0.70 -9.12 14.71
C GLY A 16 -0.64 -10.11 15.87
N GLU A 17 -0.05 -11.29 15.62
CA GLU A 17 0.13 -12.35 16.61
C GLU A 17 1.42 -12.19 17.45
N ILE A 18 2.24 -11.17 17.17
CA ILE A 18 3.50 -10.95 17.87
C ILE A 18 3.23 -10.08 19.10
N THR A 19 3.49 -10.61 20.29
CA THR A 19 3.29 -9.91 21.57
C THR A 19 4.11 -8.63 21.67
N ALA A 20 3.60 -7.65 22.42
CA ALA A 20 4.35 -6.46 22.79
C ALA A 20 5.61 -6.82 23.61
N GLY A 21 6.67 -6.01 23.49
CA GLY A 21 7.89 -6.14 24.29
C GLY A 21 8.94 -7.10 23.71
N ASN A 22 9.96 -7.44 24.50
CA ASN A 22 11.12 -8.26 24.09
C ASN A 22 11.92 -7.70 22.90
N CYS A 23 11.79 -6.41 22.59
CA CYS A 23 12.42 -5.81 21.41
C CYS A 23 13.93 -6.03 21.40
N ARG A 24 14.43 -6.71 20.36
CA ARG A 24 15.85 -6.94 20.13
C ARG A 24 16.30 -6.19 18.89
N ILE A 25 17.21 -5.24 19.10
CA ILE A 25 17.77 -4.39 18.06
C ILE A 25 18.85 -5.17 17.31
N GLN A 26 18.79 -5.13 15.98
CA GLN A 26 19.87 -5.55 15.11
C GLN A 26 20.15 -4.48 14.07
N HIS A 27 21.44 -4.31 13.75
CA HIS A 27 21.88 -3.51 12.62
C HIS A 27 22.07 -4.42 11.43
N VAL A 28 21.37 -4.14 10.34
CA VAL A 28 21.51 -4.89 9.08
C VAL A 28 22.12 -3.97 8.01
N PRO A 29 22.93 -4.53 7.09
CA PRO A 29 23.47 -3.75 5.99
C PRO A 29 22.32 -3.26 5.10
N GLY A 30 22.24 -1.95 4.96
CA GLY A 30 21.43 -1.27 3.98
C GLY A 30 22.14 -1.18 2.63
N PRO A 31 21.39 -0.84 1.58
CA PRO A 31 21.82 -0.86 0.18
C PRO A 31 22.99 0.09 -0.16
N LEU A 32 23.17 1.17 0.60
CA LEU A 32 24.22 2.17 0.40
C LEU A 32 25.33 2.07 1.47
N GLY A 33 25.50 0.88 2.07
CA GLY A 33 26.39 0.68 3.22
C GLY A 33 25.88 1.31 4.52
N GLN A 34 24.68 1.90 4.50
CA GLN A 34 24.02 2.46 5.68
C GLN A 34 23.58 1.33 6.60
N LYS A 35 23.75 1.48 7.91
CA LYS A 35 23.25 0.49 8.87
C LYS A 35 21.79 0.79 9.18
N LEU A 36 20.89 -0.10 8.78
CA LEU A 36 19.48 -0.02 9.16
C LEU A 36 19.30 -0.67 10.53
N GLN A 37 18.66 0.05 11.44
CA GLN A 37 18.30 -0.47 12.76
C GLN A 37 16.89 -1.04 12.70
N LEU A 38 16.71 -2.32 13.05
CA LEU A 38 15.40 -2.96 13.08
C LEU A 38 15.21 -3.89 14.29
N CYS A 39 13.95 -4.14 14.64
CA CYS A 39 13.54 -5.06 15.68
C CYS A 39 13.42 -6.45 15.06
N VAL A 40 14.29 -7.39 15.43
CA VAL A 40 14.23 -8.74 14.87
C VAL A 40 12.94 -9.48 15.21
N ILE A 41 12.21 -9.02 16.23
CA ILE A 41 10.94 -9.61 16.66
C ILE A 41 9.79 -9.05 15.85
N HIS A 42 9.65 -7.73 15.81
CA HIS A 42 8.47 -7.02 15.30
C HIS A 42 8.59 -6.57 13.84
N GLU A 43 9.82 -6.43 13.38
CA GLU A 43 10.14 -5.83 12.10
C GLU A 43 10.90 -6.83 11.22
N ARG A 44 10.88 -6.57 9.93
CA ARG A 44 11.68 -7.27 8.92
C ARG A 44 12.09 -6.30 7.82
N LEU A 45 13.04 -6.71 7.01
CA LEU A 45 13.30 -6.04 5.74
C LEU A 45 12.07 -6.18 4.83
N CYS A 46 11.80 -5.12 4.07
CA CYS A 46 10.73 -5.09 3.08
C CYS A 46 10.85 -6.28 2.12
N PRO A 47 9.83 -7.16 2.02
CA PRO A 47 9.87 -8.34 1.16
C PRO A 47 9.93 -7.96 -0.33
N ASN A 48 9.40 -6.77 -0.68
CA ASN A 48 9.45 -6.22 -2.03
C ASN A 48 10.83 -5.63 -2.41
N GLY A 49 11.86 -5.90 -1.62
CA GLY A 49 13.23 -5.41 -1.87
C GLY A 49 13.40 -3.90 -1.69
N CYS A 50 12.40 -3.21 -1.12
CA CYS A 50 12.32 -1.76 -1.12
C CYS A 50 13.19 -1.05 -0.08
N GLN A 51 14.22 -1.73 0.43
CA GLN A 51 15.30 -1.18 1.27
C GLN A 51 14.86 -0.47 2.57
N ALA A 52 13.58 -0.62 2.91
CA ALA A 52 12.95 -0.11 4.12
C ALA A 52 12.63 -1.27 5.08
N VAL A 53 12.34 -0.92 6.32
CA VAL A 53 11.87 -1.85 7.34
C VAL A 53 10.34 -1.82 7.34
N CYS A 54 9.71 -2.99 7.44
CA CYS A 54 8.27 -3.12 7.60
C CYS A 54 7.94 -3.99 8.81
N LEU A 55 6.71 -3.86 9.33
CA LEU A 55 6.23 -4.76 10.37
C LEU A 55 6.05 -6.16 9.79
N LYS A 56 6.27 -7.21 10.58
CA LYS A 56 6.13 -8.60 10.10
C LYS A 56 4.69 -8.98 9.72
N ASN A 57 3.70 -8.30 10.28
CA ASN A 57 2.30 -8.50 9.91
C ASN A 57 1.89 -7.70 8.65
N GLN A 58 2.73 -6.80 8.14
CA GLN A 58 2.43 -5.99 6.97
C GLN A 58 2.98 -6.62 5.69
N PRO A 59 2.22 -6.65 4.59
CA PRO A 59 2.68 -7.25 3.33
C PRO A 59 3.89 -6.54 2.72
N GLY A 60 4.07 -5.24 3.00
CA GLY A 60 5.20 -4.45 2.52
C GLY A 60 5.48 -3.27 3.43
N CYS A 61 6.48 -2.46 3.09
CA CYS A 61 6.67 -1.18 3.77
C CYS A 61 5.63 -0.16 3.27
N LYS A 62 5.45 0.93 4.03
CA LYS A 62 4.52 2.02 3.69
C LYS A 62 4.73 2.59 2.29
N SER A 63 5.97 2.62 1.77
CA SER A 63 6.26 3.09 0.41
C SER A 63 5.68 2.15 -0.65
N CYS A 64 5.82 0.83 -0.46
CA CYS A 64 5.21 -0.16 -1.34
C CYS A 64 3.69 -0.07 -1.31
N GLU A 65 3.09 0.03 -0.12
CA GLU A 65 1.64 0.18 0.01
C GLU A 65 1.13 1.44 -0.71
N LEU A 66 1.87 2.55 -0.64
CA LEU A 66 1.51 3.78 -1.36
C LEU A 66 1.64 3.63 -2.87
N LYS A 67 2.65 2.90 -3.35
CA LYS A 67 2.81 2.61 -4.78
C LYS A 67 1.64 1.78 -5.30
N GLU A 68 1.27 0.72 -4.58
CA GLU A 68 0.12 -0.13 -4.93
C GLU A 68 -1.18 0.67 -4.93
N LYS A 69 -1.41 1.49 -3.91
CA LYS A 69 -2.59 2.38 -3.85
C LYS A 69 -2.63 3.36 -5.02
N ARG A 70 -1.48 3.89 -5.45
CA ARG A 70 -1.41 4.78 -6.61
C ARG A 70 -1.79 4.05 -7.89
N ILE A 71 -1.21 2.88 -8.13
CA ILE A 71 -1.53 2.06 -9.31
C ILE A 71 -3.01 1.71 -9.34
N ALA A 72 -3.56 1.23 -8.22
CA ALA A 72 -4.98 0.89 -8.11
C ALA A 72 -5.88 2.12 -8.36
N ALA A 73 -5.51 3.30 -7.85
CA ALA A 73 -6.27 4.52 -8.09
C ALA A 73 -6.23 4.95 -9.57
N GLU A 74 -5.12 4.76 -10.26
CA GLU A 74 -4.99 5.05 -11.70
C GLU A 74 -5.82 4.06 -12.54
N GLU A 75 -5.81 2.77 -12.20
CA GLU A 75 -6.65 1.77 -12.88
C GLU A 75 -8.15 2.05 -12.69
N GLN A 76 -8.58 2.43 -11.49
CA GLN A 76 -9.98 2.80 -11.23
C GLN A 76 -10.40 4.02 -12.07
N LYS A 77 -9.55 5.04 -12.15
CA LYS A 77 -9.80 6.21 -13.00
C LYS A 77 -9.91 5.82 -14.48
N LYS A 78 -9.05 4.93 -14.96
CA LYS A 78 -9.10 4.45 -16.35
C LYS A 78 -10.41 3.69 -16.64
N ARG A 79 -10.82 2.78 -15.75
CA ARG A 79 -12.08 2.04 -15.89
C ARG A 79 -13.31 2.96 -15.87
N GLU A 80 -13.31 3.98 -15.01
CA GLU A 80 -14.41 4.94 -14.97
C GLU A 80 -14.46 5.83 -16.22
N GLN A 81 -13.30 6.24 -16.74
CA GLN A 81 -13.22 6.95 -18.02
C GLN A 81 -13.70 6.09 -19.19
N GLU A 82 -13.30 4.83 -19.26
CA GLU A 82 -13.77 3.87 -20.27
C GLU A 82 -15.28 3.65 -20.17
N ARG A 83 -15.84 3.52 -18.96
CA ARG A 83 -17.29 3.42 -18.76
C ARG A 83 -18.02 4.66 -19.26
N LYS A 84 -17.57 5.86 -18.86
CA LYS A 84 -18.17 7.14 -19.30
C LYS A 84 -18.04 7.34 -20.81
N ALA A 85 -16.91 6.94 -21.41
CA ALA A 85 -16.71 7.02 -22.85
C ALA A 85 -17.67 6.08 -23.59
N LYS A 86 -17.89 4.86 -23.09
CA LYS A 86 -18.84 3.91 -23.65
C LYS A 86 -20.28 4.41 -23.55
N GLU A 87 -20.69 4.90 -22.38
CA GLU A 87 -22.02 5.50 -22.16
C GLU A 87 -22.25 6.72 -23.07
N LYS A 88 -21.24 7.59 -23.24
CA LYS A 88 -21.32 8.73 -24.14
C LYS A 88 -21.45 8.30 -25.60
N ASN A 89 -20.71 7.27 -26.02
CA ASN A 89 -20.77 6.76 -27.38
C ASN A 89 -22.15 6.15 -27.68
N GLU A 90 -22.67 5.32 -26.77
CA GLU A 90 -24.01 4.71 -26.89
C GLU A 90 -25.12 5.79 -26.96
N TYR A 91 -24.99 6.87 -26.17
CA TYR A 91 -25.92 7.99 -26.22
C TYR A 91 -25.84 8.78 -27.56
N LEU A 92 -24.64 8.98 -28.09
CA LEU A 92 -24.42 9.64 -29.39
C LEU A 92 -24.97 8.80 -30.55
N GLU A 93 -24.73 7.49 -30.53
CA GLU A 93 -25.31 6.55 -31.50
C GLU A 93 -26.84 6.57 -31.45
N TRP A 94 -27.42 6.54 -30.24
CA TRP A 94 -28.87 6.66 -30.06
C TRP A 94 -29.41 7.98 -30.64
N TYR A 95 -28.80 9.11 -30.29
CA TYR A 95 -29.23 10.44 -30.77
C TYR A 95 -29.13 10.55 -32.31
N GLY A 96 -28.07 10.00 -32.91
CA GLY A 96 -27.90 9.97 -34.36
C GLY A 96 -28.83 9.00 -35.09
N SER A 97 -29.33 7.96 -34.42
CA SER A 97 -30.21 6.95 -35.01
C SER A 97 -31.66 7.41 -35.20
N GLY A 98 -32.08 8.50 -34.55
CA GLY A 98 -33.48 8.95 -34.50
C GLY A 98 -34.42 8.02 -33.71
N SER A 99 -33.87 7.05 -32.97
CA SER A 99 -34.64 6.15 -32.11
C SER A 99 -35.29 6.90 -30.94
N THR A 100 -36.53 6.57 -30.60
CA THR A 100 -37.23 7.12 -29.43
C THR A 100 -36.90 6.37 -28.14
N ARG A 101 -36.23 5.21 -28.21
CA ARG A 101 -35.96 4.36 -27.04
C ARG A 101 -34.55 4.57 -26.52
N LYS A 102 -34.44 5.32 -25.43
CA LYS A 102 -33.18 5.72 -24.81
C LYS A 102 -32.39 4.49 -24.29
N PRO A 103 -31.07 4.43 -24.51
CA PRO A 103 -30.24 3.35 -23.97
C PRO A 103 -30.28 3.33 -22.43
N GLY A 104 -30.39 2.12 -21.86
CA GLY A 104 -30.43 1.88 -20.42
C GLY A 104 -31.81 1.97 -19.74
N TYR A 105 -32.92 2.11 -20.50
CA TYR A 105 -34.31 2.15 -20.01
C TYR A 105 -35.23 1.13 -20.71
#